data_AF-A0A966KHI1-F1
#
_entry.id   AF-A0A966KHI1-F1
#
_cell.length_a   1.000
_cell.length_b   1.000
_cell.length_c   1.000
_cell.angle_alpha   90.00
_cell.angle_beta   90.00
_cell.angle_gamma   90.00
#
_symmetry.space_group_name_H-M   'P 1'
#
loop_
_entity.id
_entity.type
_entity.pdbx_description
1 polymer ?
#
loop_
_entity_poly.entity_id
_entity_poly.type
_entity_poly.pdbx_seq_one_letter_code
_entity_poly.pdbx_strand_id
1 'polypeptide(L)'
;ESLSAYARQFLDMMEKPDVDHISGLSPAISIEQKTTSKNPRSTVGTVTEIYDYLRLLFARAGTPYSPATGLPIEAQQVQEMVDKIMSLEAGTKAFLLAPIVRDRKGEYKKEFLELKKQGFQRVKVDGSFYDLDEPPELDKKYRHDVDVVVDRLVIKEGLETRLADSLRTSLDLADGIAILETLVENGEPQRHTFSENFACPVSGFTIPEIEPRLFSFNAPFGACPDCDGLGAELFFDERLVVPDKELKISDGALAPWRKGKSPYFLQTIEALANHYGFDFSAKWKEIPISVQQVFLYGSGEEEILFRYDEGGRIYQVKRTFEGVIPNMERRYKETDSSWIREEFESYQNKRPCETCEGYRLNLQARSVKINELHIGEIVEMSIKDALNWFSKVQSSLSLQKQEIANSILKEIIERLGFLN
;
A
#
# COMPACT_ATOMS: atom_id res chain seq x y z
N GLU A 1 -16.79 8.39 -38.69
CA GLU A 1 -15.83 7.26 -38.78
C GLU A 1 -15.02 7.14 -37.47
N SER A 2 -15.66 6.78 -36.36
CA SER A 2 -15.06 6.87 -35.01
C SER A 2 -14.80 5.53 -34.32
N LEU A 3 -15.07 4.41 -34.98
CA LEU A 3 -14.92 3.06 -34.39
C LEU A 3 -13.81 2.27 -35.09
N SER A 4 -13.01 1.56 -34.29
CA SER A 4 -11.92 0.71 -34.76
C SER A 4 -12.45 -0.46 -35.61
N ALA A 5 -11.62 -0.97 -36.53
CA ALA A 5 -11.99 -2.07 -37.42
C ALA A 5 -12.44 -3.34 -36.65
N TYR A 6 -11.86 -3.58 -35.48
CA TYR A 6 -12.23 -4.69 -34.59
C TYR A 6 -13.63 -4.51 -33.98
N ALA A 7 -13.97 -3.29 -33.52
CA ALA A 7 -15.29 -3.02 -32.95
C ALA A 7 -16.44 -3.19 -33.96
N ARG A 8 -16.18 -2.94 -35.26
CA ARG A 8 -17.17 -3.13 -36.33
C ARG A 8 -17.58 -4.60 -36.50
N GLN A 9 -16.64 -5.54 -36.33
CA GLN A 9 -16.93 -6.97 -36.45
C GLN A 9 -17.92 -7.47 -35.39
N PHE A 10 -17.94 -6.86 -34.19
CA PHE A 10 -18.89 -7.22 -33.13
C PHE A 10 -20.27 -6.55 -33.30
N LEU A 11 -20.31 -5.36 -33.90
CA LEU A 11 -21.56 -4.62 -34.12
C LEU A 11 -22.43 -5.28 -35.20
N ASP A 12 -21.83 -5.91 -36.21
CA ASP A 12 -22.57 -6.63 -37.24
C ASP A 12 -23.25 -7.93 -36.73
N MET A 13 -22.90 -8.40 -35.53
CA MET A 13 -23.57 -9.53 -34.88
C MET A 13 -24.78 -9.11 -34.02
N MET A 14 -24.97 -7.82 -33.76
CA MET A 14 -26.09 -7.34 -32.95
C MET A 14 -27.33 -7.15 -33.83
N GLU A 15 -28.48 -7.54 -33.30
CA GLU A 15 -29.77 -7.34 -33.96
C GLU A 15 -30.04 -5.83 -34.11
N LYS A 16 -30.25 -5.40 -35.35
CA LYS A 16 -30.50 -3.99 -35.67
C LYS A 16 -31.92 -3.62 -35.26
N PRO A 17 -32.16 -2.41 -34.74
CA PRO A 17 -33.51 -1.94 -34.45
C PRO A 17 -34.40 -1.98 -35.70
N ASP A 18 -35.65 -2.39 -35.54
CA ASP A 18 -36.64 -2.50 -36.62
C ASP A 18 -37.15 -1.12 -37.05
N VAL A 19 -36.42 -0.50 -37.99
CA VAL A 19 -36.71 0.84 -38.51
C VAL A 19 -36.34 0.90 -39.99
N ASP A 20 -37.28 1.35 -40.84
CA ASP A 20 -37.07 1.44 -42.29
C ASP A 20 -36.02 2.49 -42.68
N HIS A 21 -36.08 3.68 -42.08
CA HIS A 21 -35.14 4.75 -42.34
C HIS A 21 -35.20 5.80 -41.23
N ILE A 22 -34.04 6.22 -40.74
CA ILE A 22 -33.90 7.35 -39.81
C ILE A 22 -32.67 8.17 -40.21
N SER A 23 -32.82 9.49 -40.32
CA SER A 23 -31.75 10.42 -40.67
C SER A 23 -31.70 11.58 -39.69
N GLY A 24 -30.56 12.29 -39.64
CA GLY A 24 -30.35 13.41 -38.71
C GLY A 24 -30.05 12.98 -37.27
N LEU A 25 -29.69 11.72 -37.04
CA LEU A 25 -29.30 11.25 -35.71
C LEU A 25 -27.97 11.86 -35.28
N SER A 26 -28.01 12.52 -34.13
CA SER A 26 -26.80 12.80 -33.35
C SER A 26 -26.37 11.53 -32.61
N PRO A 27 -25.07 11.39 -32.25
CA PRO A 27 -24.63 10.32 -31.36
C PRO A 27 -25.49 10.29 -30.09
N ALA A 28 -26.20 9.19 -29.86
CA ALA A 28 -27.11 9.05 -28.72
C ALA A 28 -26.35 8.51 -27.51
N ILE A 29 -26.57 9.13 -26.35
CA ILE A 29 -26.12 8.64 -25.04
C ILE A 29 -27.38 8.26 -24.27
N SER A 30 -27.51 6.98 -23.89
CA SER A 30 -28.60 6.55 -23.00
C SER A 30 -28.15 6.67 -21.55
N ILE A 31 -28.95 7.35 -20.73
CA ILE A 31 -28.75 7.43 -19.28
C ILE A 31 -29.86 6.62 -18.61
N GLU A 32 -29.54 5.40 -18.23
CA GLU A 32 -30.47 4.45 -17.60
C GLU A 32 -29.96 4.07 -16.20
N GLN A 33 -30.89 3.90 -15.25
CA GLN A 33 -30.56 3.38 -13.93
C GLN A 33 -30.41 1.85 -13.98
N LYS A 34 -29.33 1.35 -14.59
CA LYS A 34 -28.96 -0.06 -14.50
C LYS A 34 -28.38 -0.37 -13.13
N THR A 35 -28.66 -1.58 -12.63
CA THR A 35 -28.04 -2.11 -11.41
C THR A 35 -26.51 -2.03 -11.54
N THR A 36 -25.88 -1.25 -10.68
CA THR A 36 -24.44 -1.02 -10.71
C THR A 36 -23.69 -2.34 -10.48
N SER A 37 -22.59 -2.52 -11.22
CA SER A 37 -21.68 -3.64 -11.02
C SER A 37 -21.19 -3.67 -9.56
N LYS A 38 -21.36 -4.81 -8.88
CA LYS A 38 -20.88 -5.05 -7.50
C LYS A 38 -19.36 -5.27 -7.47
N ASN A 39 -18.59 -4.42 -8.14
CA ASN A 39 -17.13 -4.50 -8.07
C ASN A 39 -16.66 -3.83 -6.77
N PRO A 40 -16.05 -4.56 -5.81
CA PRO A 40 -15.64 -4.01 -4.52
C PRO A 40 -14.57 -2.91 -4.63
N ARG A 41 -13.90 -2.82 -5.79
CA ARG A 41 -12.92 -1.77 -6.08
C ARG A 41 -13.55 -0.50 -6.68
N SER A 42 -14.78 -0.56 -7.20
CA SER A 42 -15.44 0.63 -7.74
C SER A 42 -15.97 1.51 -6.61
N THR A 43 -15.73 2.82 -6.72
CA THR A 43 -16.16 3.87 -5.79
C THR A 43 -16.91 4.96 -6.55
N VAL A 44 -17.60 5.85 -5.83
CA VAL A 44 -18.21 7.04 -6.45
C VAL A 44 -17.16 7.85 -7.20
N GLY A 45 -16.00 8.09 -6.59
CA GLY A 45 -14.92 8.86 -7.21
C GLY A 45 -14.36 8.25 -8.50
N THR A 46 -14.32 6.91 -8.61
CA THR A 46 -13.90 6.25 -9.87
C THR A 46 -15.00 6.26 -10.92
N VAL A 47 -16.28 6.17 -10.53
CA VAL A 47 -17.41 6.20 -11.48
C VAL A 47 -17.59 7.60 -12.07
N THR A 48 -17.36 8.64 -11.28
CA THR A 48 -17.48 10.04 -11.71
C THR A 48 -16.19 10.60 -12.29
N GLU A 49 -15.14 9.78 -12.39
CA GLU A 49 -13.77 10.14 -12.79
C GLU A 49 -13.12 11.24 -11.92
N ILE A 50 -13.77 11.71 -10.86
CA ILE A 50 -13.20 12.72 -9.94
C ILE A 50 -11.89 12.20 -9.37
N TYR A 51 -11.82 10.90 -9.01
CA TYR A 51 -10.61 10.29 -8.51
C TYR A 51 -9.46 10.34 -9.53
N ASP A 52 -9.74 10.31 -10.82
CA ASP A 52 -8.71 10.37 -11.86
C ASP A 52 -8.05 11.75 -11.92
N TYR A 53 -8.85 12.81 -11.81
CA TYR A 53 -8.35 14.17 -11.66
C TYR A 53 -7.62 14.36 -10.32
N LEU A 54 -8.08 13.72 -9.23
CA LEU A 54 -7.35 13.74 -7.95
C LEU A 54 -5.97 13.10 -8.08
N ARG A 55 -5.87 11.93 -8.72
CA ARG A 55 -4.58 11.28 -8.98
C ARG A 55 -3.64 12.17 -9.77
N LEU A 56 -4.16 12.86 -10.79
CA LEU A 56 -3.39 13.81 -11.59
C LEU A 56 -2.96 15.04 -10.78
N LEU A 57 -3.85 15.60 -9.96
CA LEU A 57 -3.56 16.74 -9.10
C LEU A 57 -2.45 16.41 -8.10
N PHE A 58 -2.55 15.27 -7.40
CA PHE A 58 -1.54 14.83 -6.45
C PHE A 58 -0.20 14.54 -7.10
N ALA A 59 -0.21 14.00 -8.32
CA ALA A 59 1.02 13.77 -9.07
C ALA A 59 1.74 15.06 -9.48
N ARG A 60 0.98 16.13 -9.80
CA ARG A 60 1.55 17.37 -10.34
C ARG A 60 1.80 18.46 -9.30
N ALA A 61 0.94 18.55 -8.30
CA ALA A 61 0.99 19.60 -7.28
C ALA A 61 1.30 19.08 -5.87
N GLY A 62 1.26 17.76 -5.66
CA GLY A 62 1.60 17.14 -4.38
C GLY A 62 3.04 17.41 -3.93
N THR A 63 3.24 17.51 -2.63
CA THR A 63 4.56 17.52 -2.01
C THR A 63 4.71 16.21 -1.23
N PRO A 64 5.72 15.38 -1.50
CA PRO A 64 6.00 14.20 -0.70
C PRO A 64 6.65 14.59 0.63
N TYR A 65 6.27 13.92 1.70
CA TYR A 65 6.84 14.10 3.04
C TYR A 65 7.43 12.77 3.52
N SER A 66 8.49 12.83 4.32
CA SER A 66 8.98 11.61 4.97
C SER A 66 8.05 11.21 6.12
N PRO A 67 7.59 9.94 6.17
CA PRO A 67 6.84 9.44 7.33
C PRO A 67 7.63 9.48 8.64
N ALA A 68 8.96 9.41 8.56
CA ALA A 68 9.84 9.34 9.73
C ALA A 68 10.15 10.74 10.30
N THR A 69 10.42 11.72 9.44
CA THR A 69 10.83 13.06 9.88
C THR A 69 9.73 14.11 9.76
N GLY A 70 8.67 13.84 8.97
CA GLY A 70 7.63 14.83 8.66
C GLY A 70 8.10 15.98 7.77
N LEU A 71 9.33 15.94 7.26
CA LEU A 71 9.89 16.98 6.41
C LEU A 71 9.59 16.70 4.92
N PRO A 72 9.46 17.75 4.09
CA PRO A 72 9.26 17.59 2.66
C PRO A 72 10.48 16.93 2.01
N ILE A 73 10.21 16.10 1.00
CA ILE A 73 11.21 15.43 0.20
C ILE A 73 11.26 16.12 -1.16
N GLU A 74 12.44 16.52 -1.61
CA GLU A 74 12.63 17.18 -2.90
C GLU A 74 13.57 16.34 -3.74
N ALA A 75 13.13 16.00 -4.94
CA ALA A 75 14.03 15.53 -6.00
C ALA A 75 14.66 16.77 -6.65
N GLN A 76 15.97 16.76 -6.83
CA GLN A 76 16.72 17.84 -7.46
C GLN A 76 17.44 17.28 -8.69
N GLN A 77 17.52 18.06 -9.75
CA GLN A 77 18.40 17.69 -10.88
C GLN A 77 19.86 17.98 -10.51
N VAL A 78 20.79 17.23 -11.08
CA VAL A 78 22.23 17.46 -10.86
C VAL A 78 22.63 18.92 -11.10
N GLN A 79 22.04 19.57 -12.12
CA GLN A 79 22.32 20.99 -12.38
C GLN A 79 21.84 21.91 -11.25
N GLU A 80 20.67 21.66 -10.68
CA GLU A 80 20.15 22.43 -9.54
C GLU A 80 21.01 22.22 -8.29
N MET A 81 21.51 21.00 -8.09
CA MET A 81 22.48 20.71 -7.02
C MET A 81 23.78 21.49 -7.23
N VAL A 82 24.32 21.50 -8.45
CA VAL A 82 25.51 22.27 -8.83
C VAL A 82 25.29 23.76 -8.55
N ASP A 83 24.19 24.34 -9.05
CA ASP A 83 23.88 25.75 -8.87
C ASP A 83 23.76 26.12 -7.38
N LYS A 84 23.13 25.26 -6.58
CA LYS A 84 23.00 25.44 -5.12
C LYS A 84 24.33 25.38 -4.40
N ILE A 85 25.24 24.47 -4.78
CA ILE A 85 26.58 24.37 -4.19
C ILE A 85 27.45 25.56 -4.62
N MET A 86 27.32 26.01 -5.87
CA MET A 86 28.05 27.17 -6.39
C MET A 86 27.56 28.50 -5.79
N SER A 87 26.39 28.53 -5.16
CA SER A 87 25.89 29.68 -4.41
C SER A 87 26.55 29.87 -3.03
N LEU A 88 27.36 28.90 -2.58
CA LEU A 88 28.14 29.00 -1.34
C LEU A 88 29.32 29.97 -1.49
N GLU A 89 29.85 30.46 -0.37
CA GLU A 89 30.98 31.40 -0.37
C GLU A 89 32.22 30.83 -1.07
N ALA A 90 32.84 31.63 -1.93
CA ALA A 90 34.06 31.27 -2.62
C ALA A 90 35.21 30.99 -1.62
N GLY A 91 35.93 29.89 -1.84
CA GLY A 91 36.99 29.41 -0.94
C GLY A 91 36.52 28.38 0.09
N THR A 92 35.22 28.10 0.20
CA THR A 92 34.68 27.05 1.07
C THR A 92 35.28 25.69 0.69
N LYS A 93 35.87 24.99 1.66
CA LYS A 93 36.37 23.62 1.48
C LYS A 93 35.26 22.65 1.86
N ALA A 94 34.99 21.67 1.01
CA ALA A 94 33.94 20.68 1.26
C ALA A 94 34.35 19.28 0.80
N PHE A 95 33.77 18.28 1.44
CA PHE A 95 33.82 16.89 0.97
C PHE A 95 32.48 16.53 0.32
N LEU A 96 32.56 15.94 -0.86
CA LEU A 96 31.41 15.28 -1.47
C LEU A 96 31.43 13.82 -1.06
N LEU A 97 30.35 13.39 -0.41
CA LEU A 97 30.21 12.11 0.25
C LEU A 97 29.03 11.33 -0.35
N ALA A 98 29.22 10.03 -0.58
CA ALA A 98 28.17 9.10 -0.98
C ALA A 98 27.78 8.21 0.22
N PRO A 99 26.57 8.37 0.81
CA PRO A 99 26.15 7.62 1.99
C PRO A 99 25.65 6.22 1.64
N ILE A 100 26.56 5.26 1.52
CA ILE A 100 26.24 3.88 1.12
C ILE A 100 25.49 3.10 2.21
N VAL A 101 25.73 3.42 3.48
CA VAL A 101 25.07 2.79 4.64
C VAL A 101 24.64 3.90 5.59
N ARG A 102 23.36 3.84 5.99
CA ARG A 102 22.74 4.82 6.90
C ARG A 102 21.94 4.09 7.97
N ASP A 103 22.33 4.26 9.22
CA ASP A 103 21.68 3.71 10.42
C ASP A 103 21.28 2.22 10.30
N ARG A 104 22.16 1.39 9.70
CA ARG A 104 21.93 -0.04 9.49
C ARG A 104 22.94 -0.89 10.26
N LYS A 105 22.50 -2.08 10.67
CA LYS A 105 23.35 -3.05 11.38
C LYS A 105 24.11 -3.92 10.39
N GLY A 106 25.42 -4.06 10.56
CA GLY A 106 26.25 -4.90 9.69
C GLY A 106 27.74 -4.68 9.89
N GLU A 107 28.53 -5.61 9.36
CA GLU A 107 30.00 -5.55 9.39
C GLU A 107 30.62 -4.93 8.12
N TYR A 108 29.83 -4.82 7.04
CA TYR A 108 30.12 -4.17 5.75
C TYR A 108 31.48 -4.50 5.07
N LYS A 109 32.09 -5.66 5.40
CA LYS A 109 33.39 -6.07 4.85
C LYS A 109 33.37 -6.27 3.32
N LYS A 110 32.25 -6.72 2.75
CA LYS A 110 32.12 -6.94 1.30
C LYS A 110 32.04 -5.62 0.54
N GLU A 111 31.32 -4.68 1.10
CA GLU A 111 31.08 -3.34 0.60
C GLU A 111 32.41 -2.56 0.55
N PHE A 112 33.23 -2.62 1.62
CA PHE A 112 34.57 -2.02 1.60
C PHE A 112 35.49 -2.62 0.51
N LEU A 113 35.44 -3.94 0.30
CA LEU A 113 36.22 -4.59 -0.77
C LEU A 113 35.76 -4.17 -2.17
N GLU A 114 34.46 -3.99 -2.36
CA GLU A 114 33.87 -3.55 -3.63
C GLU A 114 34.25 -2.10 -3.96
N LEU A 115 34.15 -1.21 -2.97
CA LEU A 115 34.60 0.18 -3.10
C LEU A 115 36.09 0.29 -3.45
N LYS A 116 36.93 -0.55 -2.83
CA LYS A 116 38.36 -0.61 -3.14
C LYS A 116 38.61 -1.07 -4.58
N LYS A 117 37.85 -2.05 -5.08
CA LYS A 117 37.93 -2.48 -6.49
C LYS A 117 37.50 -1.38 -7.47
N GLN A 118 36.55 -0.54 -7.08
CA GLN A 118 36.11 0.62 -7.85
C GLN A 118 37.11 1.80 -7.79
N GLY A 119 38.14 1.72 -6.94
CA GLY A 119 39.24 2.67 -6.88
C GLY A 119 39.08 3.79 -5.84
N PHE A 120 38.07 3.71 -4.97
CA PHE A 120 37.93 4.66 -3.86
C PHE A 120 39.02 4.43 -2.80
N GLN A 121 39.49 5.52 -2.19
CA GLN A 121 40.59 5.48 -1.21
C GLN A 121 40.15 5.78 0.22
N ARG A 122 39.12 6.60 0.43
CA ARG A 122 38.74 7.07 1.77
C ARG A 122 37.27 6.86 2.03
N VAL A 123 36.97 6.48 3.27
CA VAL A 123 35.61 6.36 3.80
C VAL A 123 35.53 7.11 5.13
N LYS A 124 34.33 7.56 5.48
CA LYS A 124 34.00 8.10 6.78
C LYS A 124 33.03 7.14 7.43
N VAL A 125 33.43 6.56 8.56
CA VAL A 125 32.64 5.57 9.28
C VAL A 125 32.37 6.12 10.68
N ASP A 126 31.09 6.19 11.06
CA ASP A 126 30.62 6.71 12.35
C ASP A 126 31.28 8.05 12.73
N GLY A 127 31.41 8.96 11.75
CA GLY A 127 31.99 10.29 11.95
C GLY A 127 33.51 10.40 11.75
N SER A 128 34.24 9.29 11.70
CA SER A 128 35.72 9.28 11.59
C SER A 128 36.20 8.87 10.20
N PHE A 129 37.23 9.53 9.67
CA PHE A 129 37.79 9.22 8.36
C PHE A 129 38.82 8.09 8.44
N TYR A 130 38.69 7.10 7.57
CA TYR A 130 39.59 5.95 7.43
C TYR A 130 40.06 5.80 5.98
N ASP A 131 41.21 5.15 5.83
CA ASP A 131 41.70 4.68 4.53
C ASP A 131 41.05 3.32 4.22
N LEU A 132 40.65 3.08 2.96
CA LEU A 132 40.12 1.80 2.52
C LEU A 132 41.18 0.69 2.49
N ASP A 133 42.47 1.03 2.58
CA ASP A 133 43.53 0.06 2.82
C ASP A 133 43.47 -0.55 4.24
N GLU A 134 43.00 0.23 5.22
CA GLU A 134 42.86 -0.17 6.63
C GLU A 134 41.48 0.26 7.18
N PRO A 135 40.36 -0.32 6.68
CA PRO A 135 39.03 0.03 7.17
C PRO A 135 38.81 -0.49 8.60
N PRO A 136 38.00 0.19 9.42
CA PRO A 136 37.70 -0.25 10.77
C PRO A 136 36.90 -1.55 10.76
N GLU A 137 37.12 -2.42 11.76
CA GLU A 137 36.24 -3.57 11.97
C GLU A 137 34.94 -3.14 12.66
N LEU A 138 33.81 -3.35 11.96
CA LEU A 138 32.47 -3.02 12.46
C LEU A 138 31.78 -4.24 13.08
N ASP A 139 31.07 -4.02 14.19
CA ASP A 139 30.34 -5.07 14.89
C ASP A 139 28.90 -5.16 14.35
N LYS A 140 28.55 -6.35 13.83
CA LYS A 140 27.24 -6.69 13.29
C LYS A 140 26.04 -6.38 14.21
N LYS A 141 26.25 -6.24 15.53
CA LYS A 141 25.17 -5.96 16.49
C LYS A 141 24.77 -4.47 16.53
N TYR A 142 25.69 -3.58 16.20
CA TYR A 142 25.52 -2.14 16.29
C TYR A 142 25.11 -1.55 14.93
N ARG A 143 24.50 -0.36 14.97
CA ARG A 143 24.14 0.40 13.77
C ARG A 143 25.30 1.31 13.40
N HIS A 144 25.57 1.43 12.11
CA HIS A 144 26.69 2.17 11.57
C HIS A 144 26.26 3.09 10.44
N ASP A 145 26.98 4.19 10.28
CA ASP A 145 26.92 5.11 9.13
C ASP A 145 28.24 5.04 8.35
N VAL A 146 28.15 4.79 7.04
CA VAL A 146 29.31 4.68 6.15
C VAL A 146 29.12 5.60 4.95
N ASP A 147 29.97 6.61 4.87
CA ASP A 147 30.02 7.57 3.77
C ASP A 147 31.32 7.41 2.98
N VAL A 148 31.24 7.25 1.66
CA VAL A 148 32.41 7.18 0.79
C VAL A 148 32.82 8.59 0.37
N VAL A 149 34.10 8.91 0.46
CA VAL A 149 34.60 10.22 0.00
C VAL A 149 34.81 10.16 -1.51
N VAL A 150 33.93 10.83 -2.26
CA VAL A 150 33.96 10.84 -3.73
C VAL A 150 34.90 11.93 -4.24
N ASP A 151 34.77 13.16 -3.73
CA ASP A 151 35.67 14.25 -4.10
C ASP A 151 35.95 15.20 -2.93
N ARG A 152 37.09 15.90 -3.00
CA ARG A 152 37.44 17.02 -2.14
C ARG A 152 37.41 18.30 -2.97
N LEU A 153 36.52 19.20 -2.59
CA LEU A 153 36.18 20.39 -3.35
C LEU A 153 36.63 21.66 -2.63
N VAL A 154 36.99 22.67 -3.42
CA VAL A 154 37.16 24.05 -2.96
C VAL A 154 36.35 24.92 -3.90
N ILE A 155 35.32 25.57 -3.37
CA ILE A 155 34.36 26.33 -4.17
C ILE A 155 35.07 27.52 -4.84
N LYS A 156 35.05 27.54 -6.17
CA LYS A 156 35.62 28.58 -7.03
C LYS A 156 34.89 28.60 -8.37
N GLU A 157 34.93 29.72 -9.07
CA GLU A 157 34.39 29.81 -10.45
C GLU A 157 35.09 28.79 -11.37
N GLY A 158 34.32 28.15 -12.26
CA GLY A 158 34.83 27.14 -13.19
C GLY A 158 34.87 25.71 -12.64
N LEU A 159 34.29 25.44 -11.47
CA LEU A 159 34.21 24.10 -10.85
C LEU A 159 33.00 23.28 -11.33
N GLU A 160 32.07 23.89 -12.06
CA GLU A 160 30.72 23.37 -12.31
C GLU A 160 30.74 22.00 -13.01
N THR A 161 31.57 21.82 -14.03
CA THR A 161 31.70 20.55 -14.77
C THR A 161 32.25 19.43 -13.90
N ARG A 162 33.32 19.68 -13.14
CA ARG A 162 33.88 18.70 -12.21
C ARG A 162 32.90 18.34 -11.10
N LEU A 163 32.17 19.34 -10.59
CA LEU A 163 31.17 19.15 -9.56
C LEU A 163 30.02 18.28 -10.06
N ALA A 164 29.53 18.51 -11.29
CA ALA A 164 28.50 17.71 -11.91
C ALA A 164 28.91 16.24 -12.08
N ASP A 165 30.15 15.98 -12.56
CA ASP A 165 30.67 14.62 -12.71
C ASP A 165 30.83 13.90 -11.36
N SER A 166 31.30 14.63 -10.35
CA SER A 166 31.47 14.09 -8.99
C SER A 166 30.12 13.83 -8.32
N LEU A 167 29.13 14.70 -8.52
CA LEU A 167 27.76 14.50 -8.06
C LEU A 167 27.13 13.27 -8.68
N ARG A 168 27.22 13.08 -10.01
CA ARG A 168 26.75 11.86 -10.67
C ARG A 168 27.38 10.61 -10.06
N THR A 169 28.70 10.63 -9.91
CA THR A 169 29.43 9.51 -9.29
C THR A 169 28.92 9.22 -7.88
N SER A 170 28.66 10.26 -7.08
CA SER A 170 28.12 10.11 -5.72
C SER A 170 26.69 9.58 -5.71
N LEU A 171 25.84 10.07 -6.60
CA LEU A 171 24.44 9.67 -6.72
C LEU A 171 24.34 8.21 -7.18
N ASP A 172 25.09 7.81 -8.20
CA ASP A 172 25.13 6.43 -8.70
C ASP A 172 25.62 5.43 -7.63
N LEU A 173 26.51 5.86 -6.74
CA LEU A 173 27.08 5.01 -5.69
C LEU A 173 26.12 4.80 -4.49
N ALA A 174 25.21 5.74 -4.24
CA ALA A 174 24.38 5.78 -3.04
C ALA A 174 22.88 5.94 -3.36
N ASP A 175 22.40 5.21 -4.39
CA ASP A 175 21.00 5.13 -4.80
C ASP A 175 20.29 6.50 -5.00
N GLY A 176 21.03 7.45 -5.59
CA GLY A 176 20.53 8.79 -5.90
C GLY A 176 20.63 9.78 -4.74
N ILE A 177 21.52 9.58 -3.77
CA ILE A 177 21.76 10.52 -2.66
C ILE A 177 23.22 10.96 -2.63
N ALA A 178 23.45 12.26 -2.41
CA ALA A 178 24.78 12.83 -2.22
C ALA A 178 24.77 13.77 -1.01
N ILE A 179 25.86 13.80 -0.24
CA ILE A 179 26.03 14.69 0.91
C ILE A 179 27.23 15.59 0.66
N LEU A 180 27.03 16.90 0.72
CA LEU A 180 28.12 17.86 0.79
C LEU A 180 28.37 18.22 2.25
N GLU A 181 29.57 17.93 2.74
CA GLU A 181 30.00 18.27 4.09
C GLU A 181 31.01 19.43 4.03
N THR A 182 30.63 20.61 4.51
CA THR A 182 31.49 21.79 4.52
C THR A 182 32.43 21.77 5.74
N LEU A 183 33.69 22.15 5.50
CA LEU A 183 34.70 22.28 6.55
C LEU A 183 34.72 23.72 7.03
N VAL A 184 34.31 23.94 8.28
CA VAL A 184 34.38 25.25 8.94
C VAL A 184 35.56 25.24 9.91
N GLU A 185 36.45 26.24 9.84
CA GLU A 185 37.66 26.28 10.69
C GLU A 185 37.34 26.46 12.20
N ASN A 186 36.15 26.95 12.55
CA ASN A 186 35.67 27.14 13.94
C ASN A 186 34.17 26.81 14.09
N GLY A 187 33.76 25.59 13.78
CA GLY A 187 32.36 25.15 13.97
C GLY A 187 32.14 23.67 13.72
N GLU A 188 30.93 23.18 13.97
CA GLU A 188 30.51 21.85 13.53
C GLU A 188 30.36 21.82 12.01
N PRO A 189 30.79 20.75 11.32
CA PRO A 189 30.67 20.63 9.87
C PRO A 189 29.20 20.65 9.46
N GLN A 190 28.84 21.51 8.50
CA GLN A 190 27.47 21.55 7.99
C GLN A 190 27.31 20.51 6.88
N ARG A 191 26.26 19.70 7.00
CA ARG A 191 25.89 18.70 5.99
C ARG A 191 24.70 19.18 5.17
N HIS A 192 24.90 19.31 3.86
CA HIS A 192 23.85 19.54 2.89
C HIS A 192 23.57 18.22 2.16
N THR A 193 22.38 17.67 2.31
CA THR A 193 21.99 16.45 1.58
C THR A 193 21.24 16.82 0.31
N PHE A 194 21.60 16.15 -0.78
CA PHE A 194 21.00 16.25 -2.09
C PHE A 194 20.47 14.87 -2.49
N SER A 195 19.35 14.86 -3.21
CA SER A 195 18.72 13.63 -3.64
C SER A 195 18.18 13.81 -5.05
N GLU A 196 18.57 12.91 -5.96
CA GLU A 196 18.03 12.82 -7.33
C GLU A 196 16.66 12.13 -7.31
N ASN A 197 16.47 11.20 -6.38
CA ASN A 197 15.20 10.55 -6.11
C ASN A 197 14.41 11.32 -5.03
N PHE A 198 13.11 11.08 -4.89
CA PHE A 198 12.40 11.54 -3.69
C PHE A 198 12.79 10.67 -2.49
N ALA A 199 13.98 10.89 -1.92
CA ALA A 199 14.50 10.16 -0.79
C ALA A 199 14.60 11.00 0.48
N CYS A 200 14.20 10.43 1.62
CA CYS A 200 14.46 10.99 2.93
C CYS A 200 15.94 10.74 3.30
N PRO A 201 16.69 11.78 3.68
CA PRO A 201 18.11 11.65 4.04
C PRO A 201 18.32 10.83 5.31
N VAL A 202 17.40 10.92 6.28
CA VAL A 202 17.52 10.29 7.61
C VAL A 202 17.06 8.84 7.61
N SER A 203 15.88 8.55 7.08
CA SER A 203 15.28 7.21 7.18
C SER A 203 15.59 6.28 6.01
N GLY A 204 16.12 6.82 4.90
CA GLY A 204 16.28 6.06 3.66
C GLY A 204 14.95 5.72 2.97
N PHE A 205 13.83 6.29 3.42
CA PHE A 205 12.55 6.18 2.73
C PHE A 205 12.64 6.81 1.35
N THR A 206 12.28 6.08 0.29
CA THR A 206 12.32 6.57 -1.08
C THR A 206 10.96 6.45 -1.75
N ILE A 207 10.68 7.41 -2.64
CA ILE A 207 9.56 7.37 -3.57
C ILE A 207 10.16 7.39 -4.98
N PRO A 208 10.00 6.32 -5.77
CA PRO A 208 10.70 6.19 -7.06
C PRO A 208 10.22 7.22 -8.09
N GLU A 209 8.91 7.45 -8.21
CA GLU A 209 8.36 8.50 -9.09
C GLU A 209 6.93 8.89 -8.68
N ILE A 210 6.60 10.18 -8.73
CA ILE A 210 5.26 10.69 -8.40
C ILE A 210 4.43 10.82 -9.68
N GLU A 211 3.94 9.68 -10.16
CA GLU A 211 3.02 9.62 -11.29
C GLU A 211 1.57 9.33 -10.85
N PRO A 212 0.55 9.65 -11.67
CA PRO A 212 -0.85 9.38 -11.31
C PRO A 212 -1.14 7.92 -10.93
N ARG A 213 -0.38 6.95 -11.46
CA ARG A 213 -0.52 5.53 -11.12
C ARG A 213 -0.16 5.20 -9.66
N LEU A 214 0.70 6.00 -9.03
CA LEU A 214 1.03 5.87 -7.61
C LEU A 214 -0.20 6.07 -6.72
N PHE A 215 -1.13 6.91 -7.16
CA PHE A 215 -2.36 7.20 -6.43
C PHE A 215 -3.51 6.28 -6.83
N SER A 216 -3.24 5.16 -7.52
CA SER A 216 -4.27 4.21 -7.91
C SER A 216 -4.24 2.97 -7.04
N PHE A 217 -5.30 2.75 -6.26
CA PHE A 217 -5.51 1.50 -5.53
C PHE A 217 -5.85 0.31 -6.45
N ASN A 218 -6.11 0.54 -7.74
CA ASN A 218 -6.31 -0.52 -8.73
C ASN A 218 -4.99 -0.98 -9.37
N ALA A 219 -3.91 -0.21 -9.20
CA ALA A 219 -2.60 -0.55 -9.72
C ALA A 219 -1.72 -1.06 -8.57
N PRO A 220 -0.97 -2.17 -8.75
CA PRO A 220 -0.04 -2.67 -7.72
C PRO A 220 0.97 -1.63 -7.23
N PHE A 221 1.29 -0.66 -8.08
CA PHE A 221 2.22 0.43 -7.77
C PHE A 221 1.71 1.38 -6.68
N GLY A 222 0.40 1.57 -6.56
CA GLY A 222 -0.23 2.47 -5.59
C GLY A 222 -1.05 1.76 -4.52
N ALA A 223 -1.46 0.52 -4.78
CA ALA A 223 -2.28 -0.28 -3.89
C ALA A 223 -1.55 -0.62 -2.58
N CYS A 224 -2.31 -0.66 -1.49
CA CYS A 224 -1.82 -1.22 -0.24
C CYS A 224 -1.45 -2.70 -0.45
N PRO A 225 -0.24 -3.13 -0.07
CA PRO A 225 0.23 -4.49 -0.32
C PRO A 225 -0.56 -5.55 0.45
N ASP A 226 -1.09 -5.21 1.63
CA ASP A 226 -1.73 -6.19 2.52
C ASP A 226 -3.19 -6.47 2.17
N CYS A 227 -3.88 -5.50 1.56
CA CYS A 227 -5.28 -5.64 1.15
C CYS A 227 -5.48 -5.54 -0.37
N ASP A 228 -4.40 -5.48 -1.16
CA ASP A 228 -4.42 -5.33 -2.62
C ASP A 228 -5.39 -4.23 -3.11
N GLY A 229 -5.37 -3.09 -2.41
CA GLY A 229 -6.20 -1.93 -2.75
C GLY A 229 -7.69 -2.04 -2.40
N LEU A 230 -8.11 -3.07 -1.66
CA LEU A 230 -9.50 -3.19 -1.18
C LEU A 230 -9.82 -2.20 -0.05
N GLY A 231 -8.82 -1.88 0.78
CA GLY A 231 -8.97 -1.04 1.99
C GLY A 231 -9.70 -1.72 3.13
N ALA A 232 -10.19 -2.94 2.92
CA ALA A 232 -10.84 -3.72 3.94
C ALA A 232 -10.17 -5.08 4.04
N GLU A 233 -10.04 -5.55 5.28
CA GLU A 233 -9.75 -6.94 5.55
C GLU A 233 -11.09 -7.69 5.71
N LEU A 234 -11.21 -8.78 4.96
CA LEU A 234 -12.34 -9.69 5.07
C LEU A 234 -12.01 -10.74 6.13
N PHE A 235 -12.86 -10.84 7.15
CA PHE A 235 -12.74 -11.86 8.18
C PHE A 235 -14.10 -12.52 8.42
N PHE A 236 -14.09 -13.78 8.84
CA PHE A 236 -15.33 -14.47 9.21
C PHE A 236 -15.81 -14.00 10.58
N ASP A 237 -17.02 -13.46 10.64
CA ASP A 237 -17.58 -12.90 11.87
C ASP A 237 -18.35 -13.99 12.62
N GLU A 238 -17.93 -14.28 13.85
CA GLU A 238 -18.58 -15.27 14.73
C GLU A 238 -20.09 -15.03 14.84
N ARG A 239 -20.53 -13.76 14.81
CA ARG A 239 -21.95 -13.38 14.92
C ARG A 239 -22.74 -13.78 13.69
N LEU A 240 -22.11 -13.86 12.52
CA LEU A 240 -22.75 -14.35 11.28
C LEU A 240 -22.72 -15.89 11.22
N VAL A 241 -21.69 -16.51 11.79
CA VAL A 241 -21.57 -17.97 11.91
C VAL A 241 -22.60 -18.52 12.90
N VAL A 242 -22.84 -17.81 14.00
CA VAL A 242 -23.83 -18.15 15.04
C VAL A 242 -24.82 -16.99 15.22
N PRO A 243 -25.78 -16.82 14.29
CA PRO A 243 -26.70 -15.68 14.31
C PRO A 243 -27.73 -15.77 15.44
N ASP A 244 -28.14 -16.98 15.82
CA ASP A 244 -29.11 -17.22 16.89
C ASP A 244 -28.50 -18.10 17.98
N LYS A 245 -28.23 -17.49 19.13
CA LYS A 245 -27.62 -18.13 20.29
C LYS A 245 -28.62 -18.91 21.16
N GLU A 246 -29.92 -18.78 20.90
CA GLU A 246 -30.98 -19.52 21.60
C GLU A 246 -31.26 -20.90 20.98
N LEU A 247 -30.76 -21.14 19.77
CA LEU A 247 -30.87 -22.44 19.12
C LEU A 247 -29.94 -23.46 19.76
N LYS A 248 -30.37 -24.71 19.73
CA LYS A 248 -29.54 -25.86 20.12
C LYS A 248 -28.43 -26.05 19.11
N ILE A 249 -27.26 -26.48 19.59
CA ILE A 249 -26.14 -26.79 18.70
C ILE A 249 -26.50 -27.89 17.69
N SER A 250 -27.25 -28.91 18.13
CA SER A 250 -27.79 -29.99 17.28
C SER A 250 -28.77 -29.51 16.22
N ASP A 251 -29.53 -28.45 16.49
CA ASP A 251 -30.60 -27.94 15.62
C ASP A 251 -30.08 -26.88 14.62
N GLY A 252 -28.75 -26.75 14.51
CA GLY A 252 -28.10 -25.85 13.56
C GLY A 252 -27.89 -24.44 14.09
N ALA A 253 -27.45 -24.29 15.35
CA ALA A 253 -26.95 -23.01 15.86
C ALA A 253 -25.82 -22.46 14.99
N LEU A 254 -24.94 -23.34 14.48
CA LEU A 254 -23.93 -23.03 13.47
C LEU A 254 -24.60 -22.91 12.08
N ALA A 255 -24.73 -21.69 11.58
CA ALA A 255 -25.39 -21.40 10.30
C ALA A 255 -24.75 -22.12 9.10
N PRO A 256 -23.41 -22.23 8.97
CA PRO A 256 -22.79 -22.97 7.87
C PRO A 256 -23.16 -24.46 7.84
N TRP A 257 -23.49 -25.06 9.00
CA TRP A 257 -23.83 -26.48 9.11
C TRP A 257 -25.33 -26.75 8.99
N ARG A 258 -26.17 -25.70 9.07
CA ARG A 258 -27.63 -25.80 9.08
C ARG A 258 -28.22 -26.34 7.76
N LYS A 259 -27.71 -25.87 6.61
CA LYS A 259 -28.28 -26.21 5.29
C LYS A 259 -28.01 -27.65 4.84
N GLY A 260 -26.93 -28.26 5.34
CA GLY A 260 -26.45 -29.54 4.85
C GLY A 260 -27.06 -30.77 5.52
N LYS A 261 -27.66 -30.65 6.74
CA LYS A 261 -28.09 -31.77 7.62
C LYS A 261 -27.27 -33.06 7.46
N SER A 262 -25.96 -32.91 7.26
CA SER A 262 -25.10 -34.05 6.97
C SER A 262 -24.93 -34.81 8.27
N PRO A 263 -25.12 -36.14 8.28
CA PRO A 263 -24.85 -36.97 9.46
C PRO A 263 -23.46 -36.71 10.04
N TYR A 264 -22.49 -36.36 9.19
CA TYR A 264 -21.14 -35.97 9.58
C TYR A 264 -21.08 -34.82 10.59
N PHE A 265 -21.89 -33.76 10.42
CA PHE A 265 -21.85 -32.62 11.33
C PHE A 265 -22.45 -32.96 12.69
N LEU A 266 -23.57 -33.68 12.71
CA LEU A 266 -24.19 -34.13 13.96
C LEU A 266 -23.27 -35.09 14.73
N GLN A 267 -22.65 -36.04 14.03
CA GLN A 267 -21.68 -36.97 14.62
C GLN A 267 -20.42 -36.25 15.15
N THR A 268 -19.99 -35.17 14.48
CA THR A 268 -18.88 -34.32 14.95
C THR A 268 -19.27 -33.56 16.24
N ILE A 269 -20.47 -32.99 16.31
CA ILE A 269 -20.98 -32.34 17.52
C ILE A 269 -21.08 -33.34 18.67
N GLU A 270 -21.56 -34.56 18.40
CA GLU A 270 -21.67 -35.63 19.40
C GLU A 270 -20.30 -36.05 19.95
N ALA A 271 -19.29 -36.20 19.09
CA ALA A 271 -17.92 -36.49 19.51
C ALA A 271 -17.35 -35.37 20.42
N LEU A 272 -17.60 -34.10 20.07
CA LEU A 272 -17.19 -32.96 20.89
C LEU A 272 -17.95 -32.92 22.22
N ALA A 273 -19.25 -33.20 22.24
CA ALA A 273 -20.08 -33.28 23.44
C ALA A 273 -19.56 -34.32 24.43
N ASN A 274 -19.21 -35.51 23.94
CA ASN A 274 -18.65 -36.59 24.74
C ASN A 274 -17.26 -36.26 25.30
N HIS A 275 -16.41 -35.60 24.51
CA HIS A 275 -15.04 -35.26 24.90
C HIS A 275 -14.99 -34.14 25.95
N TYR A 276 -15.75 -33.07 25.73
CA TYR A 276 -15.76 -31.89 26.61
C TYR A 276 -16.84 -31.92 27.70
N GLY A 277 -17.72 -32.92 27.69
CA GLY A 277 -18.71 -33.16 28.74
C GLY A 277 -19.85 -32.13 28.79
N PHE A 278 -20.34 -31.67 27.64
CA PHE A 278 -21.53 -30.80 27.55
C PHE A 278 -22.72 -31.52 26.92
N ASP A 279 -23.94 -31.02 27.17
CA ASP A 279 -25.15 -31.61 26.60
C ASP A 279 -25.24 -31.34 25.09
N PHE A 280 -25.36 -32.41 24.30
CA PHE A 280 -25.55 -32.37 22.85
C PHE A 280 -26.75 -31.51 22.42
N SER A 281 -27.79 -31.45 23.26
CA SER A 281 -29.01 -30.66 23.02
C SER A 281 -29.00 -29.28 23.69
N ALA A 282 -27.87 -28.85 24.26
CA ALA A 282 -27.75 -27.53 24.88
C ALA A 282 -27.95 -26.41 23.86
N LYS A 283 -28.52 -25.29 24.32
CA LYS A 283 -28.52 -24.05 23.53
C LYS A 283 -27.09 -23.52 23.42
N TRP A 284 -26.76 -22.84 22.32
CA TRP A 284 -25.42 -22.30 22.13
C TRP A 284 -24.94 -21.43 23.31
N LYS A 285 -25.82 -20.57 23.83
CA LYS A 285 -25.51 -19.72 24.99
C LYS A 285 -25.21 -20.48 26.29
N GLU A 286 -25.67 -21.72 26.42
CA GLU A 286 -25.52 -22.57 27.61
C GLU A 286 -24.22 -23.38 27.56
N ILE A 287 -23.60 -23.48 26.38
CA ILE A 287 -22.30 -24.14 26.19
C ILE A 287 -21.18 -23.29 26.81
N PRO A 288 -20.23 -23.86 27.55
CA PRO A 288 -19.07 -23.12 28.08
C PRO A 288 -18.31 -22.37 26.99
N ILE A 289 -17.84 -21.16 27.29
CA ILE A 289 -17.14 -20.28 26.32
C ILE A 289 -15.90 -20.97 25.73
N SER A 290 -15.15 -21.73 26.53
CA SER A 290 -14.01 -22.52 26.04
C SER A 290 -14.40 -23.50 24.95
N VAL A 291 -15.54 -24.19 25.11
CA VAL A 291 -16.06 -25.15 24.13
C VAL A 291 -16.61 -24.43 22.90
N GLN A 292 -17.27 -23.27 23.06
CA GLN A 292 -17.68 -22.43 21.92
C GLN A 292 -16.47 -22.03 21.05
N GLN A 293 -15.35 -21.68 21.69
CA GLN A 293 -14.11 -21.35 20.99
C GLN A 293 -13.52 -22.58 20.27
N VAL A 294 -13.61 -23.77 20.85
CA VAL A 294 -13.23 -25.02 20.15
C VAL A 294 -14.08 -25.26 18.90
N PHE A 295 -15.40 -25.00 18.98
CA PHE A 295 -16.26 -25.09 17.79
C PHE A 295 -15.85 -24.10 16.69
N LEU A 296 -15.49 -22.86 17.07
CA LEU A 296 -15.18 -21.80 16.12
C LEU A 296 -13.77 -21.92 15.54
N TYR A 297 -12.75 -22.11 16.38
CA TYR A 297 -11.33 -22.05 16.02
C TYR A 297 -10.56 -23.36 16.15
N GLY A 298 -11.21 -24.41 16.65
CA GLY A 298 -10.63 -25.76 16.73
C GLY A 298 -10.05 -26.13 18.08
N SER A 299 -9.62 -27.39 18.20
CA SER A 299 -9.07 -27.96 19.44
C SER A 299 -7.55 -27.78 19.59
N GLY A 300 -6.90 -27.04 18.69
CA GLY A 300 -5.45 -26.87 18.68
C GLY A 300 -4.72 -28.21 18.52
N GLU A 301 -3.89 -28.56 19.50
CA GLU A 301 -3.14 -29.83 19.54
C GLU A 301 -3.91 -30.98 20.19
N GLU A 302 -5.08 -30.70 20.80
CA GLU A 302 -5.86 -31.72 21.49
C GLU A 302 -6.56 -32.64 20.50
N GLU A 303 -6.23 -33.92 20.56
CA GLU A 303 -6.84 -34.94 19.71
C GLU A 303 -8.15 -35.46 20.30
N ILE A 304 -9.19 -35.44 19.48
CA ILE A 304 -10.54 -35.91 19.82
C ILE A 304 -10.83 -37.21 19.06
N LEU A 305 -11.48 -38.15 19.73
CA LEU A 305 -11.92 -39.40 19.11
C LEU A 305 -13.26 -39.18 18.38
N PHE A 306 -13.23 -39.15 17.06
CA PHE A 306 -14.42 -39.06 16.23
C PHE A 306 -14.91 -40.45 15.84
N ARG A 307 -16.20 -40.72 16.04
CA ARG A 307 -16.89 -41.92 15.55
C ARG A 307 -17.83 -41.50 14.44
N TYR A 308 -17.57 -41.95 13.21
CA TYR A 308 -18.42 -41.69 12.06
C TYR A 308 -19.16 -42.95 11.62
N ASP A 309 -20.43 -42.78 11.24
CA ASP A 309 -21.28 -43.81 10.63
C ASP A 309 -21.69 -43.34 9.24
N GLU A 310 -21.07 -43.95 8.23
CA GLU A 310 -21.36 -43.72 6.81
C GLU A 310 -22.19 -44.88 6.26
N GLY A 311 -23.49 -44.87 6.55
CA GLY A 311 -24.43 -45.83 5.98
C GLY A 311 -24.20 -47.28 6.46
N GLY A 312 -23.84 -47.46 7.73
CA GLY A 312 -23.65 -48.77 8.37
C GLY A 312 -22.19 -49.21 8.51
N ARG A 313 -21.23 -48.48 7.90
CA ARG A 313 -19.80 -48.65 8.16
C ARG A 313 -19.36 -47.65 9.21
N ILE A 314 -19.05 -48.19 10.40
CA ILE A 314 -18.56 -47.38 11.53
C ILE A 314 -17.03 -47.38 11.51
N TYR A 315 -16.43 -46.21 11.52
CA TYR A 315 -15.00 -46.05 11.73
C TYR A 315 -14.72 -45.01 12.82
N GLN A 316 -13.60 -45.18 13.50
CA GLN A 316 -13.13 -44.29 14.56
C GLN A 316 -11.79 -43.70 14.16
N VAL A 317 -11.66 -42.38 14.27
CA VAL A 317 -10.44 -41.65 13.94
C VAL A 317 -10.13 -40.69 15.07
N LYS A 318 -8.89 -40.73 15.54
CA LYS A 318 -8.36 -39.76 16.49
C LYS A 318 -7.63 -38.67 15.72
N ARG A 319 -8.09 -37.42 15.84
CA ARG A 319 -7.50 -36.26 15.17
C ARG A 319 -7.86 -34.97 15.89
N THR A 320 -7.15 -33.90 15.59
CA THR A 320 -7.52 -32.55 16.03
C THR A 320 -8.74 -32.05 15.25
N PHE A 321 -9.54 -31.21 15.89
CA PHE A 321 -10.65 -30.52 15.25
C PHE A 321 -10.18 -29.16 14.74
N GLU A 322 -10.34 -28.92 13.44
CA GLU A 322 -9.87 -27.69 12.77
C GLU A 322 -10.65 -26.43 13.19
N GLY A 323 -11.91 -26.57 13.62
CA GLY A 323 -12.80 -25.43 13.84
C GLY A 323 -13.57 -25.03 12.59
N VAL A 324 -14.72 -24.37 12.79
CA VAL A 324 -15.60 -23.93 11.71
C VAL A 324 -14.98 -22.78 10.91
N ILE A 325 -14.40 -21.79 11.58
CA ILE A 325 -13.82 -20.60 10.94
C ILE A 325 -12.56 -20.96 10.12
N PRO A 326 -11.53 -21.64 10.69
CA PRO A 326 -10.35 -22.01 9.91
C PRO A 326 -10.69 -22.92 8.72
N ASN A 327 -11.67 -23.81 8.86
CA ASN A 327 -12.16 -24.63 7.75
C ASN A 327 -12.76 -23.79 6.63
N MET A 328 -13.60 -22.80 6.95
CA MET A 328 -14.15 -21.88 5.96
C MET A 328 -13.07 -21.02 5.32
N GLU A 329 -12.10 -20.50 6.07
CA GLU A 329 -10.98 -19.72 5.55
C GLU A 329 -10.13 -20.52 4.56
N ARG A 330 -9.76 -21.75 4.90
CA ARG A 330 -9.02 -22.64 4.01
C ARG A 330 -9.84 -22.95 2.75
N ARG A 331 -11.09 -23.37 2.91
CA ARG A 331 -11.95 -23.71 1.76
C ARG A 331 -12.25 -22.49 0.88
N TYR A 332 -12.36 -21.29 1.44
CA TYR A 332 -12.55 -20.07 0.65
C TYR A 332 -11.34 -19.80 -0.27
N LYS A 333 -10.12 -20.00 0.26
CA LYS A 333 -8.87 -19.85 -0.49
C LYS A 333 -8.67 -20.95 -1.54
N GLU A 334 -9.01 -22.20 -1.21
CA GLU A 334 -8.74 -23.36 -2.06
C GLU A 334 -9.83 -23.66 -3.11
N THR A 335 -11.07 -23.22 -2.87
CA THR A 335 -12.20 -23.57 -3.75
C THR A 335 -12.23 -22.70 -5.01
N ASP A 336 -12.42 -23.32 -6.17
CA ASP A 336 -12.64 -22.64 -7.47
C ASP A 336 -14.13 -22.40 -7.80
N SER A 337 -15.04 -22.99 -7.02
CA SER A 337 -16.49 -22.80 -7.19
C SER A 337 -16.95 -21.42 -6.72
N SER A 338 -17.54 -20.64 -7.63
CA SER A 338 -18.13 -19.32 -7.33
C SER A 338 -19.26 -19.42 -6.30
N TRP A 339 -20.12 -20.43 -6.41
CA TRP A 339 -21.25 -20.63 -5.51
C TRP A 339 -20.82 -20.84 -4.05
N ILE A 340 -19.75 -21.63 -3.82
CA ILE A 340 -19.20 -21.86 -2.48
C ILE A 340 -18.55 -20.57 -1.93
N ARG A 341 -17.85 -19.80 -2.79
CA ARG A 341 -17.27 -18.52 -2.38
C ARG A 341 -18.35 -17.52 -1.97
N GLU A 342 -19.41 -17.35 -2.76
CA GLU A 342 -20.53 -16.47 -2.44
C GLU A 342 -21.25 -16.89 -1.14
N GLU A 343 -21.38 -18.20 -0.90
CA GLU A 343 -21.94 -18.69 0.37
C GLU A 343 -21.05 -18.32 1.55
N PHE A 344 -19.74 -18.48 1.46
CA PHE A 344 -18.82 -18.11 2.52
C PHE A 344 -18.71 -16.60 2.75
N GLU A 345 -18.79 -15.79 1.69
CA GLU A 345 -18.83 -14.34 1.78
C GLU A 345 -20.02 -13.84 2.61
N SER A 346 -21.13 -14.59 2.65
CA SER A 346 -22.28 -14.25 3.51
C SER A 346 -22.00 -14.34 5.01
N TYR A 347 -20.93 -15.04 5.41
CA TYR A 347 -20.46 -15.14 6.80
C TYR A 347 -19.27 -14.21 7.08
N GLN A 348 -18.81 -13.44 6.10
CA GLN A 348 -17.72 -12.50 6.26
C GLN A 348 -18.24 -11.11 6.62
N ASN A 349 -17.45 -10.41 7.42
CA ASN A 349 -17.60 -9.00 7.68
C ASN A 349 -16.33 -8.28 7.24
N LYS A 350 -16.43 -6.95 7.10
CA LYS A 350 -15.33 -6.09 6.66
C LYS A 350 -14.89 -5.25 7.84
N ARG A 351 -13.57 -5.19 8.07
CA ARG A 351 -12.95 -4.18 8.92
C ARG A 351 -11.97 -3.35 8.09
N PRO A 352 -11.68 -2.10 8.45
CA PRO A 352 -10.62 -1.34 7.81
C PRO A 352 -9.30 -2.11 7.88
N CYS A 353 -8.55 -2.13 6.78
CA CYS A 353 -7.21 -2.71 6.77
C CYS A 353 -6.30 -1.93 7.72
N GLU A 354 -5.59 -2.62 8.62
CA GLU A 354 -4.74 -1.97 9.63
C GLU A 354 -3.57 -1.18 9.00
N THR A 355 -3.02 -1.66 7.89
CA THR A 355 -1.85 -1.06 7.24
C THR A 355 -2.15 0.22 6.47
N CYS A 356 -3.29 0.27 5.78
CA CYS A 356 -3.70 1.46 5.04
C CYS A 356 -4.81 2.25 5.71
N GLU A 357 -5.28 1.82 6.89
CA GLU A 357 -6.36 2.42 7.68
C GLU A 357 -7.68 2.59 6.89
N GLY A 358 -7.89 1.81 5.83
CA GLY A 358 -9.04 1.97 4.94
C GLY A 358 -8.76 2.74 3.65
N TYR A 359 -7.65 3.49 3.55
CA TYR A 359 -7.36 4.38 2.42
C TYR A 359 -6.95 3.66 1.13
N ARG A 360 -6.80 2.34 1.15
CA ARG A 360 -6.49 1.48 -0.03
C ARG A 360 -5.12 1.67 -0.65
N LEU A 361 -4.35 2.67 -0.22
CA LEU A 361 -3.08 3.06 -0.83
C LEU A 361 -1.89 2.63 0.01
N ASN A 362 -0.73 2.47 -0.65
CA ASN A 362 0.54 2.25 0.03
C ASN A 362 1.04 3.51 0.77
N LEU A 363 2.08 3.32 1.59
CA LEU A 363 2.65 4.39 2.40
C LEU A 363 3.23 5.52 1.54
N GLN A 364 3.84 5.18 0.40
CA GLN A 364 4.44 6.16 -0.53
C GLN A 364 3.39 7.13 -1.08
N ALA A 365 2.24 6.63 -1.53
CA ALA A 365 1.15 7.44 -2.03
C ALA A 365 0.52 8.31 -0.92
N ARG A 366 0.35 7.74 0.29
CA ARG A 366 -0.17 8.48 1.47
C ARG A 366 0.80 9.55 1.99
N SER A 367 2.07 9.46 1.63
CA SER A 367 3.10 10.42 2.02
C SER A 367 3.08 11.69 1.17
N VAL A 368 2.39 11.68 0.02
CA VAL A 368 2.23 12.86 -0.83
C VAL A 368 0.99 13.64 -0.39
N LYS A 369 1.21 14.91 -0.06
CA LYS A 369 0.19 15.77 0.53
C LYS A 369 0.02 17.06 -0.27
N ILE A 370 -1.20 17.59 -0.23
CA ILE A 370 -1.53 18.96 -0.65
C ILE A 370 -2.20 19.62 0.54
N ASN A 371 -1.69 20.77 0.99
CA ASN A 371 -2.20 21.47 2.17
C ASN A 371 -2.37 20.54 3.38
N GLU A 372 -1.31 19.80 3.71
CA GLU A 372 -1.21 18.82 4.81
C GLU A 372 -2.05 17.53 4.69
N LEU A 373 -2.92 17.41 3.68
CA LEU A 373 -3.79 16.24 3.49
C LEU A 373 -3.33 15.36 2.34
N HIS A 374 -3.40 14.04 2.53
CA HIS A 374 -3.16 13.06 1.48
C HIS A 374 -4.45 12.68 0.73
N ILE A 375 -4.32 12.08 -0.45
CA ILE A 375 -5.47 11.80 -1.34
C ILE A 375 -6.57 10.97 -0.65
N GLY A 376 -6.20 10.01 0.21
CA GLY A 376 -7.15 9.19 0.95
C GLY A 376 -8.06 10.00 1.90
N GLU A 377 -7.54 11.01 2.58
CA GLU A 377 -8.32 11.85 3.50
C GLU A 377 -9.36 12.69 2.76
N ILE A 378 -9.02 13.14 1.55
CA ILE A 378 -9.92 13.92 0.70
C ILE A 378 -11.09 13.07 0.20
N VAL A 379 -10.84 11.79 -0.12
CA VAL A 379 -11.89 10.89 -0.61
C VAL A 379 -12.91 10.52 0.46
N GLU A 380 -12.51 10.55 1.73
CA GLU A 380 -13.43 10.33 2.87
C GLU A 380 -14.29 11.57 3.19
N MET A 381 -14.00 12.74 2.61
CA MET A 381 -14.80 13.94 2.83
C MET A 381 -16.18 13.83 2.20
N SER A 382 -17.16 14.51 2.82
CA SER A 382 -18.43 14.76 2.14
C SER A 382 -18.21 15.61 0.88
N ILE A 383 -19.07 15.48 -0.12
CA ILE A 383 -18.98 16.25 -1.38
C ILE A 383 -18.94 17.77 -1.08
N LYS A 384 -19.74 18.21 -0.10
CA LYS A 384 -19.80 19.61 0.35
C LYS A 384 -18.46 20.08 0.95
N ASP A 385 -17.84 19.26 1.79
CA ASP A 385 -16.57 19.60 2.43
C ASP A 385 -15.42 19.57 1.43
N ALA A 386 -15.41 18.58 0.54
CA ALA A 386 -14.46 18.50 -0.57
C ALA A 386 -14.55 19.74 -1.46
N LEU A 387 -15.76 20.16 -1.87
CA LEU A 387 -15.96 21.36 -2.71
C LEU A 387 -15.42 22.63 -2.04
N ASN A 388 -15.69 22.80 -0.74
CA ASN A 388 -15.16 23.90 0.06
C ASN A 388 -13.63 23.88 0.14
N TRP A 389 -13.04 22.69 0.28
CA TRP A 389 -11.60 22.51 0.35
C TRP A 389 -10.93 22.85 -0.99
N PHE A 390 -11.43 22.30 -2.11
CA PHE A 390 -10.88 22.55 -3.45
C PHE A 390 -10.97 24.01 -3.89
N SER A 391 -12.00 24.73 -3.43
CA SER A 391 -12.14 26.17 -3.72
C SER A 391 -11.09 27.03 -3.01
N LYS A 392 -10.45 26.53 -1.94
CA LYS A 392 -9.45 27.26 -1.15
C LYS A 392 -8.03 26.75 -1.37
N VAL A 393 -7.85 25.49 -1.74
CA VAL A 393 -6.53 24.84 -1.78
C VAL A 393 -5.54 25.52 -2.72
N GLN A 394 -6.02 26.14 -3.81
CA GLN A 394 -5.14 26.77 -4.79
C GLN A 394 -4.23 27.83 -4.16
N SER A 395 -4.72 28.60 -3.17
CA SER A 395 -3.92 29.65 -2.51
C SER A 395 -2.79 29.11 -1.63
N SER A 396 -2.86 27.83 -1.22
CA SER A 396 -1.81 27.17 -0.43
C SER A 396 -0.63 26.67 -1.29
N LEU A 397 -0.79 26.64 -2.62
CA LEU A 397 0.22 26.16 -3.55
C LEU A 397 1.18 27.30 -3.95
N SER A 398 2.43 26.95 -4.25
CA SER A 398 3.39 27.86 -4.89
C SER A 398 2.89 28.31 -6.28
N LEU A 399 3.31 29.47 -6.77
CA LEU A 399 2.90 30.02 -8.08
C LEU A 399 3.02 29.02 -9.23
N GLN A 400 4.14 28.31 -9.35
CA GLN A 400 4.35 27.28 -10.38
C GLN A 400 3.31 26.14 -10.27
N LYS A 401 3.09 25.62 -9.06
CA LYS A 401 2.08 24.59 -8.80
C LYS A 401 0.65 25.09 -9.04
N GLN A 402 0.35 26.36 -8.79
CA GLN A 402 -0.96 26.95 -9.06
C GLN A 402 -1.28 26.95 -10.56
N GLU A 403 -0.33 27.31 -11.41
CA GLU A 403 -0.51 27.30 -12.87
C GLU A 403 -0.84 25.89 -13.39
N ILE A 404 -0.09 24.88 -12.92
CA ILE A 404 -0.29 23.49 -13.32
C ILE A 404 -1.62 22.94 -12.78
N ALA A 405 -1.97 23.27 -11.53
CA ALA A 405 -3.17 22.77 -10.87
C ALA A 405 -4.46 23.44 -11.38
N ASN A 406 -4.41 24.63 -11.96
CA ASN A 406 -5.59 25.44 -12.27
C ASN A 406 -6.64 24.71 -13.12
N SER A 407 -6.20 24.11 -14.24
CA SER A 407 -7.10 23.36 -15.13
C SER A 407 -7.68 22.11 -14.46
N ILE A 408 -6.89 21.43 -13.62
CA ILE A 408 -7.30 20.21 -12.92
C ILE A 408 -8.32 20.53 -11.81
N LEU A 409 -8.06 21.58 -11.03
CA LEU A 409 -8.94 22.04 -9.97
C LEU A 409 -10.30 22.49 -10.51
N LYS A 410 -10.31 23.17 -11.67
CA LYS A 410 -11.56 23.57 -12.33
C LYS A 410 -12.46 22.37 -12.64
N GLU A 411 -11.90 21.31 -13.22
CA GLU A 411 -12.64 20.08 -13.53
C GLU A 411 -13.17 19.38 -12.28
N ILE A 412 -12.36 19.32 -11.21
CA ILE A 412 -12.79 18.74 -9.93
C ILE A 412 -13.94 19.53 -9.32
N ILE A 413 -13.84 20.86 -9.29
CA ILE A 413 -14.86 21.76 -8.73
C ILE A 413 -16.16 21.66 -9.52
N GLU A 414 -16.09 21.62 -10.86
CA GLU A 414 -17.27 21.50 -11.73
C GLU A 414 -18.01 20.17 -11.50
N ARG A 415 -17.27 19.06 -11.43
CA ARG A 415 -17.86 17.73 -11.16
C ARG A 415 -18.41 17.61 -9.74
N LEU A 416 -17.72 18.13 -8.73
CA LEU A 416 -18.24 18.17 -7.36
C LEU A 416 -19.48 19.08 -7.25
N GLY A 417 -19.49 20.20 -7.96
CA GLY A 417 -20.63 21.12 -8.02
C GLY A 417 -21.86 20.51 -8.70
N PHE A 418 -21.67 19.56 -9.63
CA PHE A 418 -22.78 18.79 -10.21
C PHE A 418 -23.35 17.75 -9.24
N LEU A 419 -22.55 17.23 -8.30
CA LEU A 419 -22.95 16.19 -7.36
C LEU A 419 -23.53 16.71 -6.03
N ASN A 420 -23.23 17.97 -5.68
CA ASN A 420 -23.69 18.64 -4.45
C ASN A 420 -25.03 19.33 -4.66
#